data_AF-A0A428PNU4-F1
#
_entry.id   AF-A0A428PNU4-F1
#
_cell.length_a   1.000
_cell.length_b   1.000
_cell.length_c   1.000
_cell.angle_alpha   90.00
_cell.angle_beta   90.00
_cell.angle_gamma   90.00
#
_symmetry.space_group_name_H-M   'P 1'
#
loop_
_entity.id
_entity.type
_entity.pdbx_description
1 polymer ?
#
loop_
_entity_poly.entity_id
_entity_poly.type
_entity_poly.pdbx_seq_one_letter_code
_entity_poly.pdbx_strand_id
1 'polypeptide(L)'
;MSAMSLGIKGKDIKQSSFPLPSLGKTLCGLRHDIYHGRGFATLRGFKVDALSPADITTAYLGLTSYIAEKRGKQNQQGTMMINVVNTSEDIVRANAQVVMIWSVTPSMLTLSSGPVGGSGILASAWTVYNELAKSRPDLIRVLSEPDWPFDTHGRDPPYYKRALLYYEDGKVITNYSRRILCGEPNNGPRTPGIPGLTEAQAEAIDALHAIGRRHELKQSMEKGDIRFINNLAVMHRRDPYEDTTHDHRHLLRLWLHSDSLCWKLPLDLELAWERVFNDHERREEWHFVKYSSTGEQHVVPVWNDLSDPKPPPGPRPIAKCD
;
A
#
# COMPACT_ATOMS: atom_id res chain seq x y z
N MET A 1 -10.29 9.03 29.27
CA MET A 1 -9.75 7.66 29.15
C MET A 1 -9.32 7.45 27.72
N SER A 2 -8.09 6.99 27.46
CA SER A 2 -7.62 6.74 26.09
C SER A 2 -8.27 5.47 25.55
N ALA A 3 -8.46 5.35 24.23
CA ALA A 3 -9.03 4.11 23.64
C ALA A 3 -8.23 2.85 24.01
N MET A 4 -6.93 3.00 24.29
CA MET A 4 -6.07 1.92 24.80
C MET A 4 -6.57 1.37 26.14
N SER A 5 -7.12 2.23 27.01
CA SER A 5 -7.73 1.83 28.29
C SER A 5 -9.13 1.20 28.14
N LEU A 6 -9.78 1.34 26.99
CA LEU A 6 -11.14 0.84 26.73
C LEU A 6 -11.15 -0.54 26.05
N GLY A 7 -9.99 -1.11 25.71
CA GLY A 7 -9.90 -2.45 25.11
C GLY A 7 -10.49 -2.57 23.70
N ILE A 8 -10.65 -1.45 22.99
CA ILE A 8 -11.20 -1.39 21.63
C ILE A 8 -10.15 -1.92 20.65
N LYS A 9 -10.55 -2.82 19.73
CA LYS A 9 -9.65 -3.54 18.82
C LYS A 9 -10.12 -3.46 17.37
N GLY A 10 -9.19 -3.71 16.45
CA GLY A 10 -9.47 -3.90 15.03
C GLY A 10 -10.39 -2.83 14.42
N LYS A 11 -11.46 -3.27 13.76
CA LYS A 11 -12.47 -2.41 13.11
C LYS A 11 -13.21 -1.45 14.03
N ASP A 12 -13.27 -1.72 15.33
CA ASP A 12 -13.98 -0.88 16.28
C ASP A 12 -13.20 0.40 16.64
N ILE A 13 -11.93 0.48 16.23
CA ILE A 13 -11.09 1.67 16.33
C ILE A 13 -11.41 2.61 15.18
N LYS A 14 -12.24 3.60 15.47
CA LYS A 14 -12.71 4.66 14.57
C LYS A 14 -12.52 6.02 15.21
N GLN A 15 -12.65 7.09 14.43
CA GLN A 15 -12.45 8.46 14.90
C GLN A 15 -13.27 8.78 16.17
N SER A 16 -14.53 8.34 16.23
CA SER A 16 -15.42 8.56 17.38
C SER A 16 -15.06 7.75 18.62
N SER A 17 -14.42 6.59 18.48
CA SER A 17 -13.94 5.78 19.61
C SER A 17 -12.48 6.07 20.00
N PHE A 18 -11.76 6.86 19.18
CA PHE A 18 -10.38 7.29 19.41
C PHE A 18 -10.27 8.82 19.37
N PRO A 19 -10.85 9.56 20.34
CA PRO A 19 -10.82 11.02 20.34
C PRO A 19 -9.39 11.55 20.56
N LEU A 20 -8.97 12.47 19.70
CA LEU A 20 -7.69 13.19 19.77
C LEU A 20 -7.96 14.70 19.85
N PRO A 21 -8.21 15.26 21.05
CA PRO A 21 -8.67 16.64 21.21
C PRO A 21 -7.72 17.69 20.62
N SER A 22 -6.41 17.47 20.74
CA SER A 22 -5.39 18.38 20.22
C SER A 22 -4.95 18.02 18.79
N LEU A 23 -4.61 16.75 18.56
CA LEU A 23 -4.02 16.30 17.30
C LEU A 23 -5.06 16.08 16.18
N GLY A 24 -6.32 15.83 16.52
CA GLY A 24 -7.37 15.49 15.56
C GLY A 24 -7.58 16.55 14.49
N LYS A 25 -7.55 17.84 14.85
CA LYS A 25 -7.68 18.95 13.88
C LYS A 25 -6.56 18.95 12.85
N THR A 26 -5.32 18.72 13.29
CA THR A 26 -4.15 18.63 12.40
C THR A 26 -4.29 17.43 11.46
N LEU A 27 -4.75 16.28 11.94
CA LEU A 27 -4.98 15.10 11.10
C LEU A 27 -6.09 15.31 10.07
N CYS A 28 -7.17 16.03 10.42
CA CYS A 28 -8.19 16.41 9.45
C CYS A 28 -7.65 17.35 8.35
N GLY A 29 -6.76 18.28 8.71
CA GLY A 29 -6.04 19.10 7.72
C GLY A 29 -5.14 18.23 6.82
N LEU A 30 -4.41 17.29 7.41
CA LEU A 30 -3.56 16.35 6.69
C LEU A 30 -4.37 15.50 5.69
N ARG A 31 -5.54 15.03 6.11
CA ARG A 31 -6.50 14.31 5.28
C ARG A 31 -6.88 15.14 4.05
N HIS A 32 -7.21 16.42 4.23
CA HIS A 32 -7.53 17.30 3.11
C HIS A 32 -6.34 17.46 2.15
N ASP A 33 -5.12 17.66 2.66
CA ASP A 33 -3.91 17.75 1.83
C ASP A 33 -3.64 16.48 1.01
N ILE A 34 -3.97 15.30 1.57
CA ILE A 34 -3.79 14.01 0.90
C ILE A 34 -4.78 13.86 -0.26
N TYR A 35 -6.05 14.20 -0.07
CA TYR A 35 -7.07 13.98 -1.11
C TYR A 35 -7.22 15.14 -2.09
N HIS A 36 -7.04 16.39 -1.65
CA HIS A 36 -7.30 17.59 -2.47
C HIS A 36 -6.09 18.51 -2.63
N GLY A 37 -4.99 18.25 -1.91
CA GLY A 37 -3.75 18.99 -2.02
C GLY A 37 -2.68 18.22 -2.79
N ARG A 38 -1.49 18.14 -2.20
CA ARG A 38 -0.28 17.53 -2.78
C ARG A 38 -0.35 16.02 -3.01
N GLY A 39 -1.35 15.32 -2.46
CA GLY A 39 -1.50 13.88 -2.68
C GLY A 39 -0.72 12.98 -1.72
N PHE A 40 0.07 13.52 -0.80
CA PHE A 40 0.81 12.73 0.18
C PHE A 40 1.14 13.53 1.44
N ALA A 41 1.50 12.82 2.51
CA ALA A 41 1.92 13.42 3.77
C ALA A 41 2.80 12.48 4.60
N THR A 42 3.60 13.06 5.50
CA THR A 42 4.35 12.33 6.53
C THR A 42 4.01 12.93 7.90
N LEU A 43 3.52 12.09 8.81
CA LEU A 43 3.37 12.40 10.22
C LEU A 43 4.58 11.82 10.97
N ARG A 44 5.34 12.69 11.65
CA ARG A 44 6.56 12.30 12.37
C ARG A 44 6.35 12.19 13.88
N GLY A 45 7.24 11.43 14.52
CA GLY A 45 7.36 11.40 15.99
C GLY A 45 6.52 10.32 16.69
N PHE A 46 6.05 9.30 15.97
CA PHE A 46 5.38 8.16 16.61
C PHE A 46 6.41 7.35 17.41
N LYS A 47 6.23 7.27 18.74
CA LYS A 47 7.19 6.62 19.64
C LYS A 47 7.03 5.09 19.65
N VAL A 48 7.45 4.42 18.58
CA VAL A 48 7.30 2.96 18.42
C VAL A 48 7.97 2.17 19.54
N ASP A 49 9.15 2.60 20.02
CA ASP A 49 9.94 1.87 21.04
C ASP A 49 9.34 1.91 22.44
N ALA A 50 8.41 2.83 22.69
CA ALA A 50 7.75 2.98 23.97
C ALA A 50 6.46 2.14 24.09
N LEU A 51 6.09 1.40 23.05
CA LEU A 51 4.78 0.79 22.91
C LEU A 51 4.88 -0.71 22.60
N SER A 52 3.93 -1.49 23.14
CA SER A 52 3.78 -2.89 22.75
C SER A 52 3.22 -3.01 21.32
N PRO A 53 3.35 -4.16 20.63
CA PRO A 53 2.74 -4.36 19.32
C PRO A 53 1.23 -4.08 19.27
N ALA A 54 0.52 -4.43 20.34
CA ALA A 54 -0.91 -4.15 20.49
C ALA A 54 -1.17 -2.64 20.58
N ASP A 55 -0.36 -1.91 21.36
CA ASP A 55 -0.49 -0.46 21.51
C ASP A 55 -0.06 0.30 20.25
N ILE A 56 1.02 -0.15 19.59
CA ILE A 56 1.44 0.37 18.28
C ILE A 56 0.29 0.24 17.30
N THR A 57 -0.31 -0.94 17.19
CA THR A 57 -1.42 -1.20 16.27
C THR A 57 -2.62 -0.33 16.62
N THR A 58 -2.99 -0.28 17.91
CA THR A 58 -4.14 0.50 18.38
C THR A 58 -3.98 1.99 18.11
N ALA A 59 -2.81 2.56 18.43
CA ALA A 59 -2.49 3.96 18.16
C ALA A 59 -2.43 4.25 16.65
N TYR A 60 -1.82 3.35 15.87
CA TYR A 60 -1.71 3.50 14.42
C TYR A 60 -3.10 3.50 13.76
N LEU A 61 -3.99 2.58 14.16
CA LEU A 61 -5.38 2.57 13.73
C LEU A 61 -6.10 3.85 14.17
N GLY A 62 -5.94 4.26 15.42
CA GLY A 62 -6.51 5.51 15.94
C GLY A 62 -6.13 6.73 15.10
N LEU A 63 -4.84 6.93 14.82
CA LEU A 63 -4.34 8.05 14.00
C LEU A 63 -4.87 8.00 12.56
N THR A 64 -4.79 6.83 11.93
CA THR A 64 -5.20 6.68 10.52
C THR A 64 -6.71 6.76 10.33
N SER A 65 -7.52 6.58 11.38
CA SER A 65 -8.98 6.77 11.33
C SER A 65 -9.40 8.22 11.07
N TYR A 66 -8.51 9.19 11.32
CA TYR A 66 -8.73 10.59 10.97
C TYR A 66 -8.40 10.91 9.51
N ILE A 67 -7.69 10.01 8.83
CA ILE A 67 -7.33 10.14 7.41
C ILE A 67 -8.39 9.48 6.52
N ALA A 68 -8.92 8.35 6.96
CA ALA A 68 -9.92 7.60 6.22
C ALA A 68 -10.74 6.72 7.17
N GLU A 69 -12.02 6.58 6.88
CA GLU A 69 -12.98 5.85 7.70
C GLU A 69 -12.81 4.33 7.59
N LYS A 70 -12.39 3.83 6.42
CA LYS A 70 -12.34 2.41 6.11
C LYS A 70 -10.92 1.89 5.91
N ARG A 71 -10.77 0.58 6.15
CA ARG A 71 -9.53 -0.17 5.95
C ARG A 71 -9.80 -1.38 5.07
N GLY A 72 -8.83 -1.69 4.21
CA GLY A 72 -8.99 -2.73 3.20
C GLY A 72 -8.34 -4.05 3.60
N LYS A 73 -8.98 -5.17 3.23
CA LYS A 73 -8.36 -6.50 3.25
C LYS A 73 -7.33 -6.60 2.13
N GLN A 74 -6.10 -6.95 2.48
CA GLN A 74 -4.97 -6.83 1.54
C GLN A 74 -4.61 -8.14 0.82
N ASN A 75 -5.13 -9.28 1.26
CA ASN A 75 -4.89 -10.60 0.67
C ASN A 75 -6.09 -11.54 0.86
N GLN A 76 -6.03 -12.74 0.30
CA GLN A 76 -7.12 -13.73 0.36
C GLN A 76 -7.46 -14.17 1.79
N GLN A 77 -6.48 -14.12 2.71
CA GLN A 77 -6.67 -14.48 4.12
C GLN A 77 -7.42 -13.39 4.90
N GLY A 78 -7.69 -12.23 4.31
CA GLY A 78 -8.36 -11.13 5.00
C GLY A 78 -7.43 -10.36 5.95
N THR A 79 -6.12 -10.41 5.72
CA THR A 79 -5.15 -9.63 6.50
C THR A 79 -5.39 -8.13 6.32
N MET A 80 -5.65 -7.45 7.43
CA MET A 80 -5.95 -6.01 7.47
C MET A 80 -4.68 -5.16 7.50
N MET A 81 -3.64 -5.63 8.19
CA MET A 81 -2.36 -4.96 8.35
C MET A 81 -1.21 -5.86 7.87
N ILE A 82 -0.48 -5.40 6.87
CA ILE A 82 0.65 -6.15 6.30
C ILE A 82 1.95 -5.69 6.93
N ASN A 83 2.76 -6.64 7.39
CA ASN A 83 4.13 -6.40 7.79
C ASN A 83 4.98 -6.42 6.51
N VAL A 84 5.46 -5.25 6.09
CA VAL A 84 6.36 -5.10 4.95
C VAL A 84 7.78 -5.32 5.45
N VAL A 85 8.15 -6.60 5.48
CA VAL A 85 9.46 -7.11 5.90
C VAL A 85 10.02 -8.00 4.79
N ASN A 86 11.33 -8.19 4.80
CA ASN A 86 11.94 -9.24 3.99
C ASN A 86 11.71 -10.59 4.66
N THR A 87 11.11 -11.53 3.96
CA THR A 87 10.60 -12.79 4.51
C THR A 87 11.29 -14.02 3.92
N SER A 88 12.27 -13.85 3.02
CA SER A 88 12.77 -14.91 2.16
C SER A 88 14.23 -15.31 2.38
N GLU A 89 14.53 -16.58 2.07
CA GLU A 89 15.88 -17.18 1.98
C GLU A 89 16.82 -16.46 0.98
N ASP A 90 16.30 -15.57 0.13
CA ASP A 90 17.05 -14.84 -0.90
C ASP A 90 16.97 -13.31 -0.66
N ILE A 91 17.63 -12.88 0.43
CA ILE A 91 17.63 -11.50 0.96
C ILE A 91 17.88 -10.46 -0.13
N VAL A 92 18.80 -10.74 -1.07
CA VAL A 92 19.23 -9.83 -2.14
C VAL A 92 18.07 -9.41 -3.06
N ARG A 93 17.04 -10.26 -3.24
CA ARG A 93 15.97 -10.03 -4.21
C ARG A 93 14.74 -9.33 -3.66
N ALA A 94 14.30 -9.68 -2.45
CA ALA A 94 13.27 -8.90 -1.74
C ALA A 94 13.68 -7.44 -1.52
N ASN A 95 15.00 -7.26 -1.47
CA ASN A 95 15.72 -6.00 -1.40
C ASN A 95 15.84 -5.24 -2.72
N ALA A 96 15.43 -5.84 -3.84
CA ALA A 96 15.48 -5.19 -5.14
C ALA A 96 14.53 -3.98 -5.22
N GLN A 97 14.78 -3.15 -6.23
CA GLN A 97 13.95 -1.98 -6.53
C GLN A 97 12.51 -2.43 -6.78
N VAL A 98 11.58 -1.79 -6.07
CA VAL A 98 10.19 -1.81 -6.50
C VAL A 98 10.04 -0.69 -7.51
N VAL A 99 9.51 -0.99 -8.70
CA VAL A 99 9.22 0.03 -9.72
C VAL A 99 8.00 0.86 -9.32
N MET A 100 7.66 1.87 -10.11
CA MET A 100 6.51 2.70 -9.82
C MET A 100 5.20 1.89 -9.82
N ILE A 101 4.47 1.93 -8.71
CA ILE A 101 3.21 1.22 -8.51
C ILE A 101 2.11 2.22 -8.13
N TRP A 102 0.90 1.87 -8.52
CA TRP A 102 -0.34 2.49 -8.10
C TRP A 102 -1.28 1.42 -7.54
N SER A 103 -1.91 1.71 -6.42
CA SER A 103 -2.87 0.81 -5.78
C SER A 103 -3.92 1.64 -5.03
N VAL A 104 -4.56 1.08 -4.01
CA VAL A 104 -5.39 1.87 -3.09
C VAL A 104 -4.50 2.74 -2.19
N THR A 105 -5.05 3.78 -1.56
CA THR A 105 -4.32 4.72 -0.67
C THR A 105 -3.63 3.97 0.47
N PRO A 106 -2.29 3.83 0.48
CA PRO A 106 -1.58 3.14 1.53
C PRO A 106 -1.22 4.13 2.65
N SER A 107 -1.25 3.61 3.87
CA SER A 107 -0.53 4.20 5.00
C SER A 107 0.61 3.25 5.39
N MET A 108 1.80 3.79 5.63
CA MET A 108 2.97 3.03 6.03
C MET A 108 3.62 3.62 7.27
N LEU A 109 3.59 2.88 8.38
CA LEU A 109 4.32 3.19 9.60
C LEU A 109 5.70 2.51 9.57
N THR A 110 6.76 3.28 9.76
CA THR A 110 8.13 2.77 9.82
C THR A 110 8.47 2.32 11.24
N LEU A 111 8.65 1.01 11.45
CA LEU A 111 9.17 0.46 12.72
C LEU A 111 10.70 0.41 12.72
N SER A 112 11.28 0.15 11.56
CA SER A 112 12.72 0.22 11.31
C SER A 112 12.97 0.50 9.83
N SER A 113 13.92 1.38 9.52
CA SER A 113 14.27 1.76 8.15
C SER A 113 15.25 0.78 7.49
N GLY A 114 15.87 -0.10 8.27
CA GLY A 114 17.02 -0.91 7.83
C GLY A 114 18.33 -0.12 7.81
N PRO A 115 19.47 -0.81 7.62
CA PRO A 115 20.80 -0.20 7.69
C PRO A 115 21.17 0.65 6.47
N VAL A 116 20.76 0.25 5.25
CA VAL A 116 21.15 0.93 4.01
C VAL A 116 19.99 0.93 3.00
N GLY A 117 19.77 2.06 2.34
CA GLY A 117 18.85 2.18 1.20
C GLY A 117 17.36 2.23 1.58
N GLY A 118 16.50 1.72 0.70
CA GLY A 118 15.08 1.48 1.02
C GLY A 118 14.19 2.71 1.06
N SER A 119 14.72 3.84 0.57
CA SER A 119 14.03 5.12 0.49
C SER A 119 12.73 4.99 -0.30
N GLY A 120 11.67 5.60 0.24
CA GLY A 120 10.40 5.75 -0.47
C GLY A 120 10.48 6.94 -1.41
N ILE A 121 10.03 6.73 -2.64
CA ILE A 121 10.13 7.72 -3.71
C ILE A 121 8.75 7.94 -4.29
N LEU A 122 8.42 9.21 -4.51
CA LEU A 122 7.15 9.63 -5.08
C LEU A 122 7.36 10.32 -6.42
N ALA A 123 6.35 10.30 -7.27
CA ALA A 123 6.23 11.22 -8.40
C ALA A 123 4.76 11.59 -8.61
N SER A 124 4.49 12.78 -9.14
CA SER A 124 3.11 13.19 -9.41
C SER A 124 2.58 12.51 -10.69
N ALA A 125 1.40 11.89 -10.61
CA ALA A 125 0.65 11.40 -11.78
C ALA A 125 0.43 12.50 -12.79
N TRP A 126 0.09 13.69 -12.30
CA TRP A 126 -0.33 14.81 -13.12
C TRP A 126 0.88 15.45 -13.81
N THR A 127 2.02 15.55 -13.15
CA THR A 127 3.27 15.96 -13.80
C THR A 127 3.62 15.00 -14.94
N VAL A 128 3.53 13.69 -14.69
CA VAL A 128 3.80 12.67 -15.71
C VAL A 128 2.82 12.77 -16.87
N TYR A 129 1.52 12.88 -16.58
CA TYR A 129 0.47 13.08 -17.57
C TYR A 129 0.69 14.34 -18.41
N ASN A 130 1.01 15.47 -17.79
CA ASN A 130 1.23 16.74 -18.49
C ASN A 130 2.42 16.65 -19.45
N GLU A 131 3.48 15.94 -19.06
CA GLU A 131 4.63 15.73 -19.94
C GLU A 131 4.29 14.80 -21.11
N LEU A 132 3.53 13.74 -20.87
CA LEU A 132 2.98 12.90 -21.95
C LEU A 132 2.07 13.70 -22.87
N ALA A 133 1.17 14.52 -22.35
CA ALA A 133 0.23 15.32 -23.14
C ALA A 133 0.97 16.30 -24.06
N LYS A 134 2.10 16.84 -23.59
CA LYS A 134 2.93 17.77 -24.37
C LYS A 134 3.77 17.06 -25.44
N SER A 135 4.30 15.87 -25.16
CA SER A 135 5.34 15.23 -25.98
C SER A 135 4.89 13.98 -26.74
N ARG A 136 3.97 13.19 -26.16
CA ARG A 136 3.49 11.89 -26.63
C ARG A 136 2.00 11.66 -26.33
N PRO A 137 1.09 12.49 -26.87
CA PRO A 137 -0.36 12.33 -26.65
C PRO A 137 -0.92 11.03 -27.26
N ASP A 138 -0.19 10.40 -28.17
CA ASP A 138 -0.46 9.05 -28.67
C ASP A 138 -0.41 8.01 -27.53
N LEU A 139 0.57 8.09 -26.63
CA LEU A 139 0.68 7.15 -25.50
C LEU A 139 -0.44 7.35 -24.48
N ILE A 140 -0.96 8.57 -24.32
CA ILE A 140 -2.15 8.81 -23.49
C ILE A 140 -3.35 8.01 -24.01
N ARG A 141 -3.54 7.95 -25.33
CA ARG A 141 -4.62 7.16 -25.92
C ARG A 141 -4.46 5.69 -25.56
N VAL A 142 -3.26 5.14 -25.77
CA VAL A 142 -2.94 3.73 -25.42
C VAL A 142 -3.19 3.44 -23.93
N LEU A 143 -2.78 4.34 -23.03
CA LEU A 143 -3.00 4.17 -21.59
C LEU A 143 -4.48 4.21 -21.19
N SER A 144 -5.31 4.89 -21.97
CA SER A 144 -6.75 5.04 -21.74
C SER A 144 -7.60 3.97 -22.43
N GLU A 145 -7.04 3.15 -23.32
CA GLU A 145 -7.76 2.01 -23.90
C GLU A 145 -8.00 0.93 -22.83
N PRO A 146 -9.22 0.35 -22.74
CA PRO A 146 -9.55 -0.64 -21.73
C PRO A 146 -9.12 -2.07 -22.11
N ASP A 147 -7.96 -2.24 -22.74
CA ASP A 147 -7.52 -3.51 -23.33
C ASP A 147 -6.31 -4.16 -22.63
N TRP A 148 -5.85 -3.59 -21.51
CA TRP A 148 -4.69 -4.07 -20.76
C TRP A 148 -5.02 -5.34 -19.95
N PRO A 149 -4.26 -6.43 -20.09
CA PRO A 149 -4.60 -7.71 -19.48
C PRO A 149 -4.10 -7.80 -18.02
N PHE A 150 -4.93 -7.46 -17.05
CA PHE A 150 -4.61 -7.56 -15.62
C PHE A 150 -4.73 -9.01 -15.13
N ASP A 151 -3.61 -9.59 -14.72
CA ASP A 151 -3.56 -10.91 -14.11
C ASP A 151 -4.32 -10.97 -12.78
N THR A 152 -5.08 -12.03 -12.55
CA THR A 152 -5.76 -12.30 -11.27
C THR A 152 -4.97 -13.25 -10.37
N HIS A 153 -3.82 -13.75 -10.83
CA HIS A 153 -2.95 -14.72 -10.19
C HIS A 153 -3.68 -16.02 -9.86
N GLY A 154 -4.17 -16.69 -10.92
CA GLY A 154 -4.80 -18.01 -10.83
C GLY A 154 -6.25 -18.02 -10.36
N ARG A 155 -6.96 -16.88 -10.37
CA ARG A 155 -8.42 -16.84 -10.15
C ARG A 155 -9.17 -17.01 -11.47
N ASP A 156 -10.49 -17.11 -11.38
CA ASP A 156 -11.39 -17.17 -12.53
C ASP A 156 -12.24 -15.88 -12.60
N PRO A 157 -12.25 -15.15 -13.74
CA PRO A 157 -11.44 -15.38 -14.94
C PRO A 157 -9.93 -15.16 -14.69
N PRO A 158 -9.03 -15.80 -15.46
CA PRO A 158 -7.58 -15.73 -15.25
C PRO A 158 -7.03 -14.31 -15.35
N TYR A 159 -7.69 -13.46 -16.14
CA TYR A 159 -7.39 -12.03 -16.23
C TYR A 159 -8.67 -11.25 -16.55
N TYR A 160 -8.61 -9.95 -16.33
CA TYR A 160 -9.61 -8.99 -16.79
C TYR A 160 -8.91 -7.84 -17.52
N LYS A 161 -9.68 -7.05 -18.27
CA LYS A 161 -9.14 -5.89 -18.99
C LYS A 161 -9.72 -4.59 -18.46
N ARG A 162 -8.88 -3.56 -18.37
CA ARG A 162 -9.27 -2.18 -18.04
C ARG A 162 -8.16 -1.22 -18.44
N ALA A 163 -8.43 0.09 -18.43
CA ALA A 163 -7.42 1.10 -18.74
C ALA A 163 -6.42 1.28 -17.59
N LEU A 164 -5.29 1.93 -17.86
CA LEU A 164 -4.33 2.37 -16.84
C LEU A 164 -4.54 3.83 -16.44
N LEU A 165 -5.07 4.64 -17.37
CA LEU A 165 -5.26 6.08 -17.26
C LEU A 165 -6.72 6.44 -17.53
N TYR A 166 -7.31 7.19 -16.61
CA TYR A 166 -8.70 7.63 -16.64
C TYR A 166 -8.77 9.14 -16.45
N TYR A 167 -9.90 9.72 -16.88
CA TYR A 167 -10.28 11.08 -16.55
C TYR A 167 -11.72 11.05 -16.02
N GLU A 168 -11.88 11.35 -14.74
CA GLU A 168 -13.17 11.31 -14.06
C GLU A 168 -13.29 12.55 -13.15
N ASP A 169 -14.42 13.24 -13.20
CA ASP A 169 -14.71 14.41 -12.34
C ASP A 169 -13.56 15.45 -12.28
N GLY A 170 -13.05 15.83 -13.46
CA GLY A 170 -11.98 16.82 -13.59
C GLY A 170 -10.60 16.33 -13.17
N LYS A 171 -10.43 15.04 -12.87
CA LYS A 171 -9.19 14.49 -12.31
C LYS A 171 -8.64 13.39 -13.21
N VAL A 172 -7.36 13.52 -13.52
CA VAL A 172 -6.60 12.44 -14.14
C VAL A 172 -6.26 11.40 -13.07
N ILE A 173 -6.64 10.15 -13.31
CA ILE A 173 -6.43 9.02 -12.41
C ILE A 173 -5.57 7.99 -13.12
N THR A 174 -4.54 7.52 -12.46
CA THR A 174 -3.70 6.41 -12.93
C THR A 174 -3.71 5.29 -11.91
N ASN A 175 -3.98 4.06 -12.36
CA ASN A 175 -4.00 2.91 -11.47
C ASN A 175 -3.53 1.64 -12.17
N TYR A 176 -2.30 1.20 -11.89
CA TYR A 176 -1.79 -0.10 -12.29
C TYR A 176 -0.57 -0.51 -11.46
N SER A 177 -0.21 -1.79 -11.54
CA SER A 177 1.08 -2.31 -11.12
C SER A 177 1.73 -3.00 -12.30
N ARG A 178 2.98 -2.64 -12.63
CA ARG A 178 3.71 -3.30 -13.74
C ARG A 178 3.85 -4.81 -13.51
N ARG A 179 3.96 -5.25 -12.26
CA ARG A 179 4.01 -6.67 -11.88
C ARG A 179 2.78 -7.44 -12.39
N ILE A 180 1.59 -6.85 -12.28
CA ILE A 180 0.34 -7.51 -12.70
C ILE A 180 0.25 -7.65 -14.23
N LEU A 181 0.91 -6.76 -14.98
CA LEU A 181 0.85 -6.72 -16.44
C LEU A 181 2.00 -7.49 -17.11
N CYS A 182 3.17 -7.54 -16.48
CA CYS A 182 4.38 -8.13 -17.04
C CYS A 182 4.85 -9.39 -16.31
N GLY A 183 4.38 -9.62 -15.09
CA GLY A 183 4.92 -10.65 -14.19
C GLY A 183 6.32 -10.34 -13.70
N GLU A 184 6.80 -11.16 -12.77
CA GLU A 184 8.19 -11.24 -12.34
C GLU A 184 8.68 -12.69 -12.50
N PRO A 185 9.56 -12.99 -13.48
CA PRO A 185 9.90 -14.36 -13.87
C PRO A 185 10.27 -15.30 -12.71
N ASN A 186 10.96 -14.77 -11.68
CA ASN A 186 11.50 -15.58 -10.59
C ASN A 186 10.61 -15.63 -9.33
N ASN A 187 9.60 -14.76 -9.21
CA ASN A 187 8.88 -14.59 -7.95
C ASN A 187 7.39 -14.23 -8.11
N GLY A 188 6.86 -14.40 -9.31
CA GLY A 188 5.46 -14.15 -9.62
C GLY A 188 5.30 -14.06 -11.12
N PRO A 189 5.62 -15.13 -11.88
CA PRO A 189 5.38 -15.13 -13.30
C PRO A 189 3.89 -14.92 -13.54
N ARG A 190 3.54 -14.35 -14.70
CA ARG A 190 2.14 -14.24 -15.07
C ARG A 190 1.51 -15.61 -15.18
N THR A 191 0.23 -15.69 -14.83
CA THR A 191 -0.60 -16.87 -15.07
C THR A 191 -0.47 -17.28 -16.54
N PRO A 192 -0.13 -18.54 -16.84
CA PRO A 192 -0.02 -19.01 -18.21
C PRO A 192 -1.29 -18.75 -19.03
N GLY A 193 -1.13 -18.37 -20.29
CA GLY A 193 -2.24 -18.15 -21.22
C GLY A 193 -2.81 -16.74 -21.25
N ILE A 194 -2.35 -15.82 -20.39
CA ILE A 194 -2.75 -14.42 -20.52
C ILE A 194 -1.95 -13.74 -21.66
N PRO A 195 -2.59 -12.94 -22.54
CA PRO A 195 -1.89 -12.22 -23.58
C PRO A 195 -0.77 -11.32 -23.04
N GLY A 196 0.35 -11.30 -23.78
CA GLY A 196 1.40 -10.31 -23.59
C GLY A 196 0.93 -8.90 -23.94
N LEU A 197 1.73 -7.90 -23.54
CA LEU A 197 1.50 -6.52 -23.95
C LEU A 197 1.85 -6.32 -25.43
N THR A 198 1.11 -5.46 -26.10
CA THR A 198 1.50 -4.97 -27.44
C THR A 198 2.74 -4.08 -27.34
N GLU A 199 3.43 -3.83 -28.46
CA GLU A 199 4.57 -2.90 -28.48
C GLU A 199 4.19 -1.50 -27.99
N ALA A 200 3.02 -0.99 -28.41
CA ALA A 200 2.50 0.29 -27.97
C ALA A 200 2.21 0.33 -26.46
N GLN A 201 1.64 -0.75 -25.90
CA GLN A 201 1.41 -0.88 -24.46
C GLN A 201 2.72 -0.94 -23.68
N ALA A 202 3.71 -1.70 -24.16
CA ALA A 202 5.03 -1.76 -23.54
C ALA A 202 5.71 -0.38 -23.53
N GLU A 203 5.70 0.31 -24.67
CA GLU A 203 6.23 1.67 -24.80
C GLU A 203 5.54 2.65 -23.84
N ALA A 204 4.22 2.60 -23.74
CA ALA A 204 3.44 3.50 -22.89
C ALA A 204 3.79 3.37 -21.40
N ILE A 205 3.92 2.14 -20.88
CA ILE A 205 4.32 1.93 -19.47
C ILE A 205 5.77 2.36 -19.24
N ASP A 206 6.67 2.07 -20.19
CA ASP A 206 8.07 2.45 -20.07
C ASP A 206 8.24 3.98 -20.11
N ALA A 207 7.46 4.69 -20.92
CA ALA A 207 7.40 6.14 -20.94
C ALA A 207 6.90 6.73 -19.60
N LEU A 208 5.81 6.18 -19.03
CA LEU A 208 5.33 6.56 -17.70
C LEU A 208 6.43 6.44 -16.64
N HIS A 209 7.17 5.33 -16.67
CA HIS A 209 8.24 5.07 -15.70
C HIS A 209 9.44 5.99 -15.92
N ALA A 210 9.85 6.20 -17.18
CA ALA A 210 10.96 7.07 -17.52
C ALA A 210 10.67 8.54 -17.13
N ILE A 211 9.44 9.02 -17.35
CA ILE A 211 9.01 10.36 -16.93
C ILE A 211 8.91 10.43 -15.41
N GLY A 212 8.27 9.45 -14.76
CA GLY A 212 8.16 9.39 -13.30
C GLY A 212 9.53 9.46 -12.62
N ARG A 213 10.54 8.78 -13.18
CA ARG A 213 11.93 8.83 -12.71
C ARG A 213 12.58 10.22 -12.79
N ARG A 214 12.19 11.05 -13.75
CA ARG A 214 12.72 12.43 -13.87
C ARG A 214 12.17 13.38 -12.82
N HIS A 215 10.99 13.08 -12.27
CA HIS A 215 10.27 13.93 -11.31
C HIS A 215 10.19 13.31 -9.92
N GLU A 216 11.23 12.56 -9.56
CA GLU A 216 11.27 11.85 -8.28
C GLU A 216 11.45 12.79 -7.11
N LEU A 217 10.60 12.60 -6.11
CA LEU A 217 10.73 13.18 -4.79
C LEU A 217 11.06 12.07 -3.79
N LYS A 218 12.28 12.07 -3.28
CA LYS A 218 12.71 11.16 -2.21
C LYS A 218 12.10 11.61 -0.89
N GLN A 219 11.39 10.72 -0.21
CA GLN A 219 10.87 10.97 1.12
C GLN A 219 11.87 10.50 2.18
N SER A 220 12.06 11.29 3.24
CA SER A 220 12.71 10.79 4.46
C SER A 220 11.92 9.60 5.01
N MET A 221 12.65 8.63 5.56
CA MET A 221 12.11 7.46 6.22
C MET A 221 12.80 7.29 7.56
N GLU A 222 12.19 7.88 8.59
CA GLU A 222 12.67 7.74 9.96
C GLU A 222 11.78 6.77 10.74
N LYS A 223 12.36 6.13 11.75
CA LYS A 223 11.62 5.30 12.69
C LYS A 223 10.52 6.11 13.36
N GLY A 224 9.29 5.62 13.32
CA GLY A 224 8.11 6.34 13.81
C GLY A 224 7.45 7.27 12.79
N ASP A 225 7.98 7.39 11.57
CA ASP A 225 7.27 8.11 10.51
C ASP A 225 6.08 7.30 10.01
N ILE A 226 4.92 7.96 9.89
CA ILE A 226 3.74 7.46 9.21
C ILE A 226 3.56 8.22 7.91
N ARG A 227 3.62 7.52 6.79
CA ARG A 227 3.44 8.10 5.46
C ARG A 227 2.07 7.75 4.92
N PHE A 228 1.48 8.70 4.21
CA PHE A 228 0.19 8.57 3.53
C PHE A 228 0.36 8.97 2.08
N ILE A 229 -0.20 8.19 1.16
CA ILE A 229 -0.09 8.44 -0.28
C ILE A 229 -1.46 8.26 -0.93
N ASN A 230 -1.95 9.28 -1.63
CA ASN A 230 -3.10 9.15 -2.51
C ASN A 230 -2.64 8.53 -3.83
N ASN A 231 -2.77 7.20 -3.92
CA ASN A 231 -2.37 6.43 -5.10
C ASN A 231 -3.29 6.62 -6.33
N LEU A 232 -4.25 7.54 -6.30
CA LEU A 232 -4.93 8.01 -7.52
C LEU A 232 -4.14 9.15 -8.20
N ALA A 233 -3.35 9.89 -7.42
CA ALA A 233 -2.68 11.13 -7.82
C ALA A 233 -1.15 11.06 -7.76
N VAL A 234 -0.62 10.13 -6.96
CA VAL A 234 0.81 10.00 -6.68
C VAL A 234 1.30 8.59 -6.96
N MET A 235 2.31 8.53 -7.82
CA MET A 235 3.14 7.36 -8.04
C MET A 235 4.00 7.11 -6.83
N HIS A 236 4.27 5.85 -6.49
CA HIS A 236 5.31 5.54 -5.51
C HIS A 236 6.17 4.34 -5.91
N ARG A 237 7.41 4.34 -5.44
CA ARG A 237 8.36 3.24 -5.58
C ARG A 237 9.32 3.17 -4.41
N ARG A 238 10.18 2.14 -4.41
CA ARG A 238 11.20 1.95 -3.37
C ARG A 238 12.55 1.70 -4.02
N ASP A 239 13.58 2.39 -3.54
CA ASP A 239 14.97 2.03 -3.88
C ASP A 239 15.33 0.65 -3.34
N PRO A 240 16.37 -0.01 -3.91
CA PRO A 240 16.96 -1.19 -3.29
C PRO A 240 17.42 -0.89 -1.86
N TYR A 241 17.53 -1.92 -1.03
CA TYR A 241 18.01 -1.81 0.35
C TYR A 241 18.78 -3.04 0.77
N GLU A 242 19.43 -2.99 1.93
CA GLU A 242 20.11 -4.16 2.50
C GLU A 242 19.61 -4.38 3.91
N ASP A 243 19.46 -5.64 4.30
CA ASP A 243 19.14 -6.06 5.66
C ASP A 243 20.35 -6.85 6.21
N THR A 244 20.59 -6.78 7.52
CA THR A 244 21.53 -7.69 8.20
C THR A 244 20.75 -8.69 9.06
N THR A 245 21.41 -9.66 9.68
CA THR A 245 20.76 -10.59 10.61
C THR A 245 20.04 -9.88 11.77
N HIS A 246 20.49 -8.69 12.18
CA HIS A 246 19.99 -7.98 13.36
C HIS A 246 19.24 -6.68 13.01
N ASP A 247 19.56 -6.06 11.88
CA ASP A 247 18.95 -4.82 11.43
C ASP A 247 18.14 -5.05 10.15
N HIS A 248 16.82 -5.02 10.30
CA HIS A 248 15.87 -5.25 9.21
C HIS A 248 15.03 -4.01 8.96
N ARG A 249 14.69 -3.77 7.70
CA ARG A 249 13.62 -2.84 7.35
C ARG A 249 12.26 -3.46 7.65
N HIS A 250 11.48 -2.80 8.50
CA HIS A 250 10.16 -3.27 8.93
C HIS A 250 9.17 -2.12 8.91
N LEU A 251 8.18 -2.21 8.01
CA LEU A 251 7.04 -1.29 7.97
C LEU A 251 5.72 -2.01 8.25
N LEU A 252 4.74 -1.28 8.77
CA LEU A 252 3.35 -1.72 8.84
C LEU A 252 2.52 -0.97 7.79
N ARG A 253 1.87 -1.70 6.89
CA ARG A 253 1.03 -1.14 5.84
C ARG A 253 -0.45 -1.38 6.11
N LEU A 254 -1.23 -0.30 6.01
CA LEU A 254 -2.68 -0.33 5.91
C LEU A 254 -3.10 0.17 4.52
N TRP A 255 -4.20 -0.37 4.01
CA TRP A 255 -4.94 0.23 2.92
C TRP A 255 -6.10 1.02 3.47
N LEU A 256 -6.24 2.26 3.04
CA LEU A 256 -7.20 3.22 3.57
C LEU A 256 -8.19 3.63 2.48
N HIS A 257 -9.44 3.83 2.86
CA HIS A 257 -10.45 4.42 1.99
C HIS A 257 -11.30 5.42 2.78
N SER A 258 -11.50 6.58 2.15
CA SER A 258 -12.26 7.68 2.72
C SER A 258 -13.56 7.81 1.94
N ASP A 259 -14.69 7.41 2.51
CA ASP A 259 -15.99 7.48 1.81
C ASP A 259 -16.35 8.93 1.44
N SER A 260 -15.92 9.92 2.23
CA SER A 260 -16.33 11.32 2.04
C SER A 260 -15.39 12.17 1.17
N LEU A 261 -14.12 11.78 1.03
CA LEU A 261 -13.10 12.53 0.25
C LEU A 261 -12.40 11.73 -0.85
N CYS A 262 -12.63 10.41 -0.95
CA CYS A 262 -12.10 9.66 -2.08
C CYS A 262 -12.65 10.30 -3.37
N TRP A 263 -11.81 10.40 -4.39
CA TRP A 263 -12.26 10.87 -5.68
C TRP A 263 -13.30 9.89 -6.23
N LYS A 264 -14.21 10.41 -7.05
CA LYS A 264 -15.09 9.58 -7.86
C LYS A 264 -14.23 8.65 -8.70
N LEU A 265 -14.51 7.35 -8.63
CA LEU A 265 -13.76 6.33 -9.34
C LEU A 265 -14.51 5.96 -10.63
N PRO A 266 -13.80 5.66 -11.73
CA PRO A 266 -14.37 4.95 -12.86
C PRO A 266 -14.87 3.55 -12.43
N LEU A 267 -15.90 3.03 -13.09
CA LEU A 267 -16.56 1.76 -12.73
C LEU A 267 -15.59 0.60 -12.51
N ASP A 268 -14.58 0.43 -13.38
CA ASP A 268 -13.59 -0.64 -13.26
C ASP A 268 -12.79 -0.56 -11.94
N LEU A 269 -12.51 0.66 -11.46
CA LEU A 269 -11.82 0.89 -10.20
C LEU A 269 -12.77 0.80 -8.99
N GLU A 270 -14.02 1.22 -9.13
CA GLU A 270 -15.06 1.04 -8.10
C GLU A 270 -15.17 -0.45 -7.73
N LEU A 271 -15.30 -1.33 -8.73
CA LEU A 271 -15.38 -2.78 -8.51
C LEU A 271 -14.14 -3.34 -7.79
N ALA A 272 -12.95 -2.83 -8.10
CA ALA A 272 -11.72 -3.24 -7.42
C ALA A 272 -11.69 -2.76 -5.96
N TRP A 273 -12.19 -1.55 -5.68
CA TRP A 273 -12.29 -1.00 -4.33
C TRP A 273 -13.33 -1.73 -3.48
N GLU A 274 -14.49 -2.07 -4.04
CA GLU A 274 -15.55 -2.82 -3.37
C GLU A 274 -15.02 -4.15 -2.79
N ARG A 275 -14.25 -4.89 -3.58
CA ARG A 275 -13.61 -6.17 -3.16
C ARG A 275 -12.60 -6.00 -2.02
N VAL A 276 -12.07 -4.80 -1.82
CA VAL A 276 -11.05 -4.51 -0.82
C VAL A 276 -11.69 -3.98 0.47
N PHE A 277 -12.65 -3.05 0.35
CA PHE A 277 -13.17 -2.26 1.46
C PHE A 277 -14.57 -2.67 1.93
N ASN A 278 -15.37 -3.33 1.09
CA ASN A 278 -16.74 -3.74 1.40
C ASN A 278 -16.92 -5.27 1.31
N ASP A 279 -15.83 -6.01 1.54
CA ASP A 279 -15.89 -7.45 1.69
C ASP A 279 -16.41 -7.83 3.08
N HIS A 280 -17.53 -8.55 3.13
CA HIS A 280 -18.13 -9.06 4.37
C HIS A 280 -17.98 -10.58 4.55
N GLU A 281 -17.37 -11.26 3.58
CA GLU A 281 -17.25 -12.72 3.54
C GLU A 281 -15.99 -13.22 4.26
N ARG A 282 -14.85 -12.57 4.03
CA ARG A 282 -13.57 -12.93 4.66
C ARG A 282 -13.53 -12.46 6.11
N ARG A 283 -12.97 -13.27 7.01
CA ARG A 283 -12.65 -12.82 8.37
C ARG A 283 -11.53 -11.77 8.33
N GLU A 284 -11.56 -10.81 9.27
CA GLU A 284 -10.44 -9.87 9.45
C GLU A 284 -9.32 -10.51 10.26
N GLU A 285 -8.12 -10.51 9.70
CA GLU A 285 -6.91 -11.05 10.34
C GLU A 285 -5.92 -9.94 10.69
N TRP A 286 -5.43 -9.97 11.93
CA TRP A 286 -4.56 -8.94 12.51
C TRP A 286 -3.31 -9.58 13.11
N HIS A 287 -2.18 -9.39 12.44
CA HIS A 287 -0.92 -10.01 12.84
C HIS A 287 0.24 -9.01 12.87
N PHE A 288 1.25 -9.37 13.63
CA PHE A 288 2.51 -8.66 13.78
C PHE A 288 3.66 -9.63 13.55
N VAL A 289 4.73 -9.18 12.88
CA VAL A 289 5.97 -9.96 12.76
C VAL A 289 6.92 -9.54 13.88
N LYS A 290 7.38 -10.49 14.68
CA LYS A 290 8.43 -10.29 15.68
C LYS A 290 9.69 -11.02 15.26
N TYR A 291 10.82 -10.44 15.61
CA TYR A 291 12.13 -11.06 15.41
C TYR A 291 12.61 -11.65 16.74
N SER A 292 13.13 -12.87 16.71
CA SER A 292 13.83 -13.49 17.84
C SER A 292 15.20 -12.84 18.05
N SER A 293 15.89 -13.17 19.14
CA SER A 293 17.28 -12.77 19.36
C SER A 293 18.25 -13.35 18.31
N THR A 294 17.85 -14.40 17.58
CA THR A 294 18.62 -15.03 16.51
C THR A 294 18.24 -14.50 15.12
N GLY A 295 17.33 -13.51 15.03
CA GLY A 295 16.87 -12.93 13.77
C GLY A 295 15.73 -13.71 13.09
N GLU A 296 15.21 -14.76 13.71
CA GLU A 296 14.09 -15.55 13.17
C GLU A 296 12.77 -14.78 13.25
N GLN A 297 11.96 -14.88 12.21
CA GLN A 297 10.66 -14.20 12.14
C GLN A 297 9.53 -15.08 12.66
N HIS A 298 8.75 -14.52 13.58
CA HIS A 298 7.55 -15.14 14.12
C HIS A 298 6.34 -14.26 13.87
N VAL A 299 5.34 -14.82 13.19
CA VAL A 299 4.03 -14.17 13.04
C VAL A 299 3.23 -14.43 14.30
N VAL A 300 2.77 -13.36 14.94
CA VAL A 300 1.96 -13.42 16.16
C VAL A 300 0.68 -12.60 16.00
N PRO A 301 -0.42 -12.99 16.67
CA PRO A 301 -1.60 -12.13 16.76
C PRO A 301 -1.26 -10.78 17.39
N VAL A 302 -1.92 -9.72 16.93
CA VAL A 302 -1.77 -8.39 17.55
C VAL A 302 -2.33 -8.38 18.96
N TRP A 303 -3.54 -8.93 19.14
CA TRP A 303 -4.23 -9.01 20.43
C TRP A 303 -4.36 -10.47 20.86
N ASN A 304 -4.00 -10.76 22.11
CA ASN A 304 -4.19 -12.08 22.71
C ASN A 304 -5.62 -12.20 23.24
N ASP A 305 -6.58 -12.63 22.42
CA ASP A 305 -7.89 -13.06 22.94
C ASP A 305 -7.82 -14.54 23.31
N LEU A 306 -7.81 -14.84 24.61
CA LEU A 306 -7.83 -16.21 25.14
C LEU A 306 -9.10 -16.99 24.78
N SER A 307 -10.13 -16.30 24.28
CA SER A 307 -11.40 -16.87 23.80
C SER A 307 -11.45 -17.09 22.30
N ASP A 308 -10.47 -16.59 21.54
CA ASP A 308 -10.39 -16.78 20.10
C ASP A 308 -9.57 -18.08 19.87
N PRO A 309 -10.10 -19.08 19.15
CA PRO A 309 -9.31 -20.28 18.84
C PRO A 309 -7.95 -19.86 18.31
N LYS A 310 -6.89 -20.55 18.77
CA LYS A 310 -5.52 -20.35 18.29
C LYS A 310 -5.58 -20.08 16.79
N PRO A 311 -4.96 -18.99 16.30
CA PRO A 311 -4.94 -18.74 14.88
C PRO A 311 -4.43 -20.02 14.20
N PRO A 312 -4.97 -20.39 13.02
CA PRO A 312 -4.27 -21.37 12.20
C PRO A 312 -2.79 -20.95 12.12
N PRO A 313 -1.83 -21.90 12.04
CA PRO A 313 -0.41 -21.59 12.06
C PRO A 313 -0.17 -20.36 11.19
N GLY A 314 0.36 -19.29 11.81
CA GLY A 314 0.60 -18.03 11.13
C GLY A 314 1.34 -18.33 9.83
N PRO A 315 1.09 -17.58 8.75
CA PRO A 315 1.72 -17.86 7.48
C PRO A 315 3.23 -17.99 7.71
N ARG A 316 3.90 -18.93 7.02
CA ARG A 316 5.33 -18.72 6.79
C ARG A 316 5.46 -17.27 6.30
N PRO A 317 6.40 -16.48 6.84
CA PRO A 317 6.64 -15.11 6.38
C PRO A 317 6.50 -15.11 4.86
N ILE A 318 5.57 -14.31 4.33
CA ILE A 318 5.09 -14.39 2.95
C ILE A 318 6.29 -14.58 2.01
N ALA A 319 6.56 -15.79 1.52
CA ALA A 319 7.75 -16.07 0.72
C ALA A 319 7.71 -15.32 -0.64
N LYS A 320 6.55 -14.75 -0.98
CA LYS A 320 6.23 -14.10 -2.26
C LYS A 320 5.17 -13.05 -2.01
N CYS A 321 5.45 -11.77 -2.29
CA CYS A 321 4.39 -10.79 -2.41
C CYS A 321 3.46 -11.24 -3.55
N ASP A 322 2.32 -11.85 -3.22
CA ASP A 322 1.18 -12.01 -4.13
C ASP A 322 0.66 -10.64 -4.57
#